data_AF-A0A1V6IGG6-F1
#
_entry.id   AF-A0A1V6IGG6-F1
#
_cell.length_a   1.000
_cell.length_b   1.000
_cell.length_c   1.000
_cell.angle_alpha   90.00
_cell.angle_beta   90.00
_cell.angle_gamma   90.00
#
_symmetry.space_group_name_H-M   'P 1'
#
loop_
_entity.id
_entity.type
_entity.pdbx_description
1 polymer ?
#
loop_
_entity_poly.entity_id
_entity_poly.type
_entity_poly.pdbx_seq_one_letter_code
_entity_poly.pdbx_strand_id
1 'polypeptide(L)'
;MLIHISKINLIETMLKDTNINVRVNSDIKNEAETILNKLGLNLSSAIDLYLAQIIKTRGIPFEVKLPNEENKEKVLQIGQIINSLGGAPTTPELNKIIELYAQNDISYDVAIYAIKEILNK
;
A
#
# COMPACT_ATOMS: atom_id res chain seq x y z
N MET A 1 33.87 -38.00 10.76
CA MET A 1 32.55 -38.34 11.31
C MET A 1 31.73 -37.14 11.79
N LEU A 2 32.34 -36.00 12.18
CA LEU A 2 31.58 -34.82 12.65
C LEU A 2 30.90 -33.98 11.56
N ILE A 3 31.45 -33.93 10.34
CA ILE A 3 30.92 -33.09 9.25
C ILE A 3 29.56 -33.58 8.71
N HIS A 4 29.27 -34.88 8.89
CA HIS A 4 28.04 -35.50 8.38
C HIS A 4 26.82 -35.17 9.26
N ILE A 5 27.04 -35.00 10.57
CA ILE A 5 25.98 -34.80 11.57
C ILE A 5 25.48 -33.34 11.55
N SER A 6 26.36 -32.36 11.28
CA SER A 6 25.99 -30.95 11.18
C SER A 6 25.15 -30.62 9.96
N LYS A 7 25.36 -31.30 8.82
CA LYS A 7 24.52 -31.12 7.63
C LYS A 7 23.11 -31.64 7.89
N ILE A 8 22.95 -32.81 8.53
CA ILE A 8 21.65 -33.43 8.84
C ILE A 8 20.78 -32.50 9.72
N ASN A 9 21.36 -31.88 10.74
CA ASN A 9 20.65 -30.91 11.59
C ASN A 9 20.21 -29.63 10.84
N LEU A 10 20.94 -29.20 9.82
CA LEU A 10 20.56 -28.05 9.00
C LEU A 10 19.34 -28.40 8.13
N ILE A 11 19.29 -29.59 7.54
CA ILE A 11 18.15 -30.02 6.70
C ILE A 11 16.90 -30.28 7.54
N GLU A 12 17.03 -30.82 8.76
CA GLU A 12 15.91 -31.00 9.69
C GLU A 12 15.28 -29.67 10.14
N THR A 13 16.09 -28.60 10.26
CA THR A 13 15.61 -27.29 10.71
C THR A 13 14.89 -26.53 9.59
N MET A 14 15.18 -26.82 8.32
CA MET A 14 14.65 -26.10 7.15
C MET A 14 13.37 -26.69 6.54
N LEU A 15 12.86 -27.82 7.07
CA LEU A 15 11.68 -28.52 6.54
C LEU A 15 10.68 -28.89 7.65
N LYS A 16 10.31 -27.91 8.50
CA LYS A 16 9.10 -28.04 9.33
C LYS A 16 7.98 -27.23 8.69
N ASP A 17 7.46 -27.76 7.59
CA ASP A 17 6.25 -27.25 6.98
C ASP A 17 5.10 -27.36 7.98
N THR A 18 4.56 -26.20 8.38
CA THR A 18 3.44 -26.11 9.31
C THR A 18 2.25 -25.56 8.55
N ASN A 19 1.12 -26.25 8.64
CA ASN A 19 -0.10 -25.83 7.97
C ASN A 19 -0.75 -24.65 8.70
N ILE A 20 -1.17 -23.64 7.95
CA ILE A 20 -1.96 -22.51 8.45
C ILE A 20 -3.40 -22.70 7.98
N ASN A 21 -4.36 -22.70 8.92
CA ASN A 21 -5.78 -22.73 8.61
C ASN A 21 -6.42 -21.39 8.98
N VAL A 22 -6.96 -20.69 7.98
CA VAL A 22 -7.59 -19.37 8.14
C VAL A 22 -8.99 -19.41 7.54
N ARG A 23 -9.97 -18.88 8.28
CA ARG A 23 -11.31 -18.61 7.75
C ARG A 23 -11.30 -17.27 7.02
N VAL A 24 -11.67 -17.27 5.75
CA VAL A 24 -11.78 -16.08 4.90
C VAL A 24 -13.12 -16.08 4.19
N ASN A 25 -13.63 -14.89 3.87
CA ASN A 25 -14.80 -14.75 3.01
C ASN A 25 -14.46 -15.24 1.58
N SER A 26 -15.38 -15.96 0.92
CA SER A 26 -15.18 -16.53 -0.41
C SER A 26 -14.91 -15.49 -1.48
N ASP A 27 -15.62 -14.36 -1.44
CA ASP A 27 -15.54 -13.32 -2.46
C ASP A 27 -14.19 -12.61 -2.36
N ILE A 28 -13.77 -12.28 -1.13
CA ILE A 28 -12.44 -11.71 -0.85
C ILE A 28 -11.33 -12.67 -1.33
N LYS A 29 -11.47 -13.97 -1.06
CA LYS A 29 -10.49 -14.97 -1.50
C LYS A 29 -10.38 -14.99 -3.02
N ASN A 30 -11.51 -15.04 -3.73
CA ASN A 30 -11.53 -15.12 -5.19
C ASN A 30 -10.95 -13.87 -5.85
N GLU A 31 -11.24 -12.69 -5.30
CA GLU A 31 -10.67 -11.43 -5.77
C GLU A 31 -9.15 -11.39 -5.56
N ALA A 32 -8.69 -11.71 -4.35
CA ALA A 32 -7.27 -11.77 -4.03
C ALA A 32 -6.52 -12.76 -4.93
N GLU A 33 -7.08 -13.95 -5.16
CA GLU A 33 -6.49 -14.98 -6.02
C GLU A 33 -6.40 -14.51 -7.47
N THR A 34 -7.42 -13.80 -7.98
CA THR A 34 -7.37 -13.21 -9.32
C THR A 34 -6.24 -12.20 -9.48
N ILE A 35 -6.02 -11.34 -8.47
CA ILE A 35 -4.94 -10.35 -8.48
C ILE A 35 -3.58 -11.04 -8.38
N LEU A 36 -3.41 -11.99 -7.44
CA LEU A 36 -2.16 -12.71 -7.24
C LEU A 36 -1.75 -13.53 -8.48
N ASN A 37 -2.71 -14.16 -9.14
CA ASN A 37 -2.45 -14.91 -10.38
C ASN A 37 -1.91 -14.01 -11.50
N LYS A 38 -2.39 -12.76 -11.61
CA LYS A 38 -1.83 -11.78 -12.56
C LYS A 38 -0.38 -11.40 -12.22
N LEU A 39 0.01 -11.52 -10.95
CA LEU A 39 1.38 -11.32 -10.47
C LEU A 39 2.22 -12.60 -10.53
N GLY A 40 1.68 -13.72 -11.02
CA GLY A 40 2.37 -15.01 -11.06
C GLY A 40 2.53 -15.69 -9.70
N LEU A 41 1.70 -15.33 -8.72
CA LEU A 41 1.73 -15.84 -7.36
C LEU A 41 0.46 -16.62 -7.03
N ASN A 42 0.61 -17.69 -6.25
CA ASN A 42 -0.52 -18.34 -5.59
C ASN A 42 -0.72 -17.78 -4.17
N LEU A 43 -1.85 -18.11 -3.55
CA LEU A 43 -2.20 -17.60 -2.23
C LEU A 43 -1.17 -18.00 -1.16
N SER A 44 -0.66 -19.24 -1.18
CA SER A 44 0.36 -19.71 -0.23
C SER A 44 1.64 -18.89 -0.33
N SER A 45 2.13 -18.65 -1.54
CA SER A 45 3.34 -17.85 -1.79
C SER A 45 3.15 -16.41 -1.31
N ALA A 46 1.95 -15.84 -1.49
CA ALA A 46 1.64 -14.50 -0.98
C ALA A 46 1.62 -14.46 0.56
N ILE A 47 1.10 -15.50 1.22
CA ILE A 47 1.15 -15.63 2.69
C ILE A 47 2.60 -15.74 3.16
N ASP A 48 3.44 -16.52 2.48
CA ASP A 48 4.86 -16.65 2.83
C ASP A 48 5.60 -15.30 2.72
N LEU A 49 5.33 -14.54 1.64
CA LEU A 49 5.88 -13.19 1.47
C LEU A 49 5.40 -12.24 2.57
N TYR A 50 4.13 -12.32 2.95
CA TYR A 50 3.57 -11.51 4.04
C TYR A 50 4.28 -11.81 5.38
N LEU A 51 4.46 -13.08 5.71
CA LEU A 51 5.17 -13.50 6.92
C LEU A 51 6.65 -13.09 6.89
N ALA A 52 7.32 -13.26 5.76
CA ALA A 52 8.71 -12.82 5.57
C ALA A 52 8.85 -11.31 5.78
N GLN A 53 7.89 -10.52 5.29
CA GLN A 53 7.91 -9.08 5.46
C GLN A 53 7.68 -8.68 6.92
N ILE A 54 6.79 -9.35 7.66
CA ILE A 54 6.62 -9.13 9.10
C ILE A 54 7.94 -9.33 9.85
N ILE A 55 8.66 -10.42 9.54
CA ILE A 55 9.95 -10.73 10.17
C ILE A 55 10.97 -9.63 9.84
N LYS A 56 11.02 -9.20 8.58
CA LYS A 56 11.97 -8.19 8.09
C LYS A 56 11.74 -6.82 8.73
N THR A 57 10.49 -6.37 8.81
CA THR A 57 10.14 -5.03 9.31
C THR A 57 9.90 -4.99 10.81
N ARG A 58 9.81 -6.15 11.47
CA ARG A 58 9.37 -6.30 12.86
C ARG A 58 8.03 -5.58 13.13
N GLY A 59 7.11 -5.68 12.19
CA GLY A 59 5.80 -5.03 12.26
C GLY A 59 4.84 -5.53 11.20
N ILE A 60 3.60 -5.04 11.23
CA ILE A 60 2.61 -5.34 10.18
C ILE A 60 3.07 -4.67 8.87
N PRO A 61 3.11 -5.37 7.74
CA PRO A 61 3.72 -4.90 6.50
C PRO A 61 2.75 -4.06 5.65
N PHE A 62 1.92 -3.28 6.33
CA PHE A 62 1.07 -2.25 5.78
C PHE A 62 0.75 -1.28 6.91
N GLU A 63 0.47 -0.04 6.57
CA GLU A 63 0.19 0.99 7.56
C GLU A 63 -1.21 0.79 8.15
N VAL A 64 -1.30 0.63 9.47
CA VAL A 64 -2.59 0.51 10.16
C VAL A 64 -3.05 1.91 10.56
N LYS A 65 -3.71 2.60 9.63
CA LYS A 65 -4.30 3.92 9.86
C LYS A 65 -5.82 3.83 9.84
N LEU A 66 -6.48 4.56 10.73
CA LEU A 66 -7.89 4.89 10.51
C LEU A 66 -7.97 5.75 9.24
N PRO A 67 -8.99 5.57 8.38
CA PRO A 67 -9.22 6.50 7.28
C PRO A 67 -9.28 7.90 7.87
N ASN A 68 -8.34 8.75 7.49
CA ASN A 68 -8.29 10.10 8.04
C ASN A 68 -9.46 10.86 7.40
N GLU A 69 -10.57 11.06 8.12
CA GLU A 69 -11.70 11.88 7.64
C GLU A 69 -11.22 13.29 7.27
N GLU A 70 -10.15 13.76 7.91
CA GLU A 70 -9.42 14.97 7.57
C GLU A 70 -8.92 15.00 6.10
N ASN A 71 -8.51 13.85 5.54
CA ASN A 71 -8.08 13.78 4.13
C ASN A 71 -9.27 13.94 3.19
N LYS A 72 -10.45 13.42 3.54
CA LYS A 72 -11.66 13.63 2.74
C LYS A 72 -12.06 15.11 2.75
N GLU A 73 -12.01 15.74 3.91
CA GLU A 73 -12.35 17.15 4.06
C GLU A 73 -11.35 18.06 3.34
N LYS A 74 -10.04 17.76 3.41
CA LYS A 74 -9.00 18.50 2.68
C LYS A 74 -9.10 18.32 1.16
N VAL A 75 -9.40 17.11 0.67
CA VAL A 75 -9.67 16.85 -0.76
C VAL A 75 -10.93 17.58 -1.22
N LEU A 76 -11.98 17.63 -0.40
CA LEU A 76 -13.19 18.38 -0.69
C LEU A 76 -12.94 19.89 -0.72
N GLN A 77 -12.13 20.42 0.20
CA GLN A 77 -11.72 21.83 0.20
C GLN A 77 -10.93 22.20 -1.06
N ILE A 78 -10.01 21.33 -1.51
CA ILE A 78 -9.31 21.53 -2.79
C ILE A 78 -10.32 21.55 -3.96
N GLY A 79 -11.28 20.63 -3.99
CA GLY A 79 -12.35 20.63 -5.00
C GLY A 79 -13.23 21.88 -4.95
N GLN A 80 -13.52 22.40 -3.76
CA GLN A 80 -14.25 23.66 -3.58
C GLN A 80 -13.47 24.87 -4.06
N ILE A 81 -12.16 24.95 -3.77
CA ILE A 81 -11.28 26.01 -4.28
C ILE A 81 -11.31 26.02 -5.81
N ILE A 82 -11.22 24.85 -6.45
CA ILE A 82 -11.27 24.73 -7.92
C ILE A 82 -12.62 25.21 -8.48
N ASN A 83 -13.73 24.81 -7.86
CA ASN A 83 -15.08 25.21 -8.29
C ASN A 83 -15.36 26.71 -8.08
N SER A 84 -14.85 27.29 -6.99
CA SER A 84 -15.00 28.72 -6.68
C SER A 84 -14.15 29.63 -7.58
N LEU A 85 -13.13 29.10 -8.26
CA LEU A 85 -12.27 29.83 -9.20
C LEU A 85 -12.84 29.90 -10.64
N GLY A 86 -14.13 29.63 -10.81
CA GLY A 86 -14.83 29.88 -12.08
C GLY A 86 -14.74 28.76 -13.12
N GLY A 87 -14.40 27.53 -12.70
CA GLY A 87 -14.38 26.38 -13.59
C GLY A 87 -13.17 26.32 -14.53
N ALA A 88 -12.03 26.86 -14.10
CA ALA A 88 -10.77 26.63 -14.81
C ALA A 88 -10.57 25.11 -14.99
N PRO A 89 -10.35 24.61 -16.21
CA PRO A 89 -10.09 23.19 -16.43
C PRO A 89 -8.87 22.82 -15.59
N THR A 90 -8.96 21.72 -14.86
CA THR A 90 -7.83 21.21 -14.10
C THR A 90 -6.67 20.97 -15.07
N THR A 91 -5.64 21.79 -14.97
CA THR A 91 -4.47 21.63 -15.83
C THR A 91 -3.76 20.32 -15.46
N PRO A 92 -3.00 19.70 -16.37
CA PRO A 92 -2.22 18.51 -16.05
C PRO A 92 -1.31 18.69 -14.83
N GLU A 93 -0.75 19.90 -14.65
CA GLU A 93 0.09 20.25 -13.50
C GLU A 93 -0.72 20.28 -12.19
N LEU A 94 -1.94 20.82 -12.24
CA LEU A 94 -2.84 20.87 -11.09
C LEU A 94 -3.29 19.46 -10.68
N ASN A 95 -3.66 18.62 -11.65
CA ASN A 95 -3.99 17.21 -11.39
C ASN A 95 -2.83 16.49 -10.72
N LYS A 96 -1.59 16.76 -11.16
CA LYS A 96 -0.42 16.12 -10.58
C LYS A 96 -0.21 16.50 -9.11
N ILE A 97 -0.43 17.77 -8.75
CA ILE A 97 -0.32 18.23 -7.36
C ILE A 97 -1.38 17.56 -6.48
N ILE A 98 -2.62 17.45 -6.98
CA ILE A 98 -3.72 16.80 -6.26
C ILE A 98 -3.43 15.31 -6.06
N GLU A 99 -2.92 14.62 -7.09
CA GLU A 99 -2.49 13.21 -7.00
C GLU A 99 -1.41 13.00 -5.95
N LEU A 100 -0.35 13.82 -5.98
CA LEU A 100 0.76 13.72 -5.03
C LEU A 100 0.28 13.95 -3.59
N TYR A 101 -0.65 14.88 -3.37
CA TYR A 101 -1.26 15.07 -2.06
C TYR A 101 -2.11 13.86 -1.64
N ALA A 102 -2.94 13.33 -2.54
CA ALA A 102 -3.78 12.15 -2.27
C ALA A 102 -2.94 10.90 -1.93
N GLN A 103 -1.76 10.78 -2.54
CA GLN A 103 -0.78 9.72 -2.27
C GLN A 103 0.05 9.96 -1.00
N ASN A 104 -0.14 11.09 -0.30
CA ASN A 104 0.69 11.56 0.81
C ASN A 104 2.18 11.78 0.45
N ASP A 105 2.49 12.02 -0.83
CA ASP A 105 3.84 12.35 -1.28
C ASP A 105 4.21 13.81 -0.95
N ILE A 106 3.21 14.69 -0.79
CA ILE A 106 3.37 16.08 -0.37
C ILE A 106 2.38 16.45 0.74
N SER A 107 2.76 17.41 1.58
CA SER A 107 1.90 17.94 2.65
C SER A 107 0.86 18.93 2.09
N TYR A 108 -0.20 19.16 2.86
CA TYR A 108 -1.32 20.03 2.47
C TYR A 108 -0.89 21.48 2.21
N ASP A 109 -0.02 22.04 3.07
CA ASP A 109 0.53 23.39 2.93
C ASP A 109 1.37 23.55 1.65
N VAL A 110 2.15 22.52 1.30
CA VAL A 110 2.93 22.47 0.05
C VAL A 110 2.00 22.41 -1.17
N ALA A 111 0.94 21.59 -1.11
CA ALA A 111 -0.05 21.51 -2.18
C ALA A 111 -0.75 22.88 -2.41
N ILE A 112 -1.20 23.53 -1.34
CA ILE A 112 -1.84 24.86 -1.44
C ILE A 112 -0.87 25.92 -1.98
N TYR A 113 0.39 25.90 -1.56
CA TYR A 113 1.41 26.82 -2.06
C TYR A 113 1.62 26.65 -3.57
N ALA A 114 1.83 25.41 -4.03
CA ALA A 114 2.05 25.11 -5.45
C ALA A 114 0.85 25.52 -6.32
N ILE A 115 -0.37 25.26 -5.85
CA ILE A 115 -1.60 25.66 -6.53
C ILE A 115 -1.68 27.19 -6.65
N LYS A 116 -1.42 27.93 -5.56
CA LYS A 116 -1.42 29.39 -5.57
C LYS A 116 -0.34 29.96 -6.50
N GLU A 117 0.84 29.34 -6.55
CA GLU A 117 1.93 29.77 -7.43
C GLU A 117 1.57 29.60 -8.91
N ILE A 118 0.95 28.47 -9.28
CA ILE A 118 0.48 28.22 -10.65
C ILE A 118 -0.61 29.22 -11.06
N LEU A 119 -1.52 29.54 -10.14
CA LEU A 119 -2.65 30.44 -10.41
C LEU A 119 -2.26 31.93 -10.43
N ASN A 120 -1.11 32.30 -9.86
CA ASN A 120 -0.59 33.66 -9.84
C ASN A 120 0.36 33.97 -11.03
N LYS A 121 0.58 33.01 -11.92
CA LYS A 121 1.25 33.22 -13.22
C LYS A 121 0.26 33.64 -14.28
#